data_AF-A0A970WX97-F1
#
_entry.id   AF-A0A970WX97-F1
#
_cell.length_a   1.000
_cell.length_b   1.000
_cell.length_c   1.000
_cell.angle_alpha   90.00
_cell.angle_beta   90.00
_cell.angle_gamma   90.00
#
_symmetry.space_group_name_H-M   'P 1'
#
loop_
_entity.id
_entity.type
_entity.pdbx_description
1 polymer ?
#
loop_
_entity_poly.entity_id
_entity_poly.type
_entity_poly.pdbx_seq_one_letter_code
_entity_poly.pdbx_strand_id
1 'polypeptide(L)' 'MFDYLVLMWFFVIFIPLAFACYHAFMALDFSKLFRPNSTWQIKLLTLVLSISLAFLVAFAFAAIVYAIKLIIGSL' A
#
# COMPACT_ATOMS: atom_id res chain seq x y z
N MET A 1 -12.65 -18.60 9.88
CA MET A 1 -13.15 -18.34 8.50
C MET A 1 -13.13 -16.87 8.16
N PHE A 2 -13.72 -15.98 8.97
CA PHE A 2 -13.71 -14.53 8.71
C PHE A 2 -12.29 -13.95 8.54
N ASP A 3 -11.33 -14.37 9.37
CA ASP A 3 -9.95 -13.86 9.30
C ASP A 3 -9.25 -14.17 7.97
N TYR A 4 -9.52 -15.35 7.39
CA TYR A 4 -9.02 -15.69 6.05
C TYR A 4 -9.64 -14.82 4.96
N LEU A 5 -10.92 -14.44 5.12
CA LEU A 5 -11.61 -13.56 4.18
C LEU A 5 -11.03 -12.13 4.24
N VAL A 6 -10.78 -11.60 5.44
CA VAL A 6 -10.12 -10.29 5.61
C VAL A 6 -8.72 -10.31 5.02
N LEU A 7 -7.96 -11.38 5.25
CA LEU A 7 -6.60 -11.54 4.71
C LEU A 7 -6.60 -11.65 3.18
N MET A 8 -7.58 -12.34 2.59
CA MET A 8 -7.74 -12.37 1.13
C MET A 8 -8.00 -10.97 0.57
N TRP A 9 -8.94 -10.22 1.15
CA TRP A 9 -9.24 -8.85 0.74
C TRP A 9 -8.06 -7.89 0.94
N PHE A 10 -7.28 -8.09 1.99
CA PHE A 10 -6.04 -7.34 2.21
C PHE A 10 -5.11 -7.47 1.00
N PHE A 11 -4.84 -8.69 0.52
CA PHE A 11 -3.97 -8.89 -0.64
C PHE A 11 -4.58 -8.38 -1.95
N VAL A 12 -5.89 -8.54 -2.12
CA VAL A 12 -6.63 -8.02 -3.29
C VAL A 12 -6.50 -6.50 -3.40
N ILE A 13 -6.45 -5.77 -2.28
CA ILE A 13 -6.24 -4.32 -2.27
C ILE A 13 -4.76 -3.99 -2.37
N PHE A 14 -3.92 -4.65 -1.58
CA PHE A 14 -2.50 -4.34 -1.45
C PHE A 14 -1.74 -4.47 -2.78
N ILE A 15 -1.91 -5.59 -3.51
CA ILE A 15 -1.14 -5.88 -4.73
C ILE A 15 -1.38 -4.84 -5.84
N PRO A 16 -2.62 -4.56 -6.28
CA PRO A 16 -2.86 -3.58 -7.34
C PRO A 16 -2.52 -2.16 -6.87
N LEU A 17 -2.73 -1.83 -5.59
CA LEU A 17 -2.43 -0.51 -5.06
C LEU A 17 -0.92 -0.26 -4.98
N ALA A 18 -0.12 -1.27 -4.61
CA ALA A 18 1.34 -1.18 -4.62
C ALA A 18 1.85 -0.92 -6.04
N PHE A 19 1.31 -1.62 -7.04
CA PHE A 19 1.64 -1.41 -8.44
C PHE A 19 1.24 -0.01 -8.93
N ALA A 20 0.01 0.44 -8.61
CA ALA A 20 -0.47 1.76 -8.98
C ALA A 20 0.37 2.87 -8.34
N CYS A 21 0.71 2.76 -7.05
CA CYS A 21 1.58 3.70 -6.36
C CYS A 21 2.98 3.73 -6.97
N TYR A 22 3.55 2.58 -7.32
CA TYR A 22 4.87 2.52 -7.94
C TYR A 22 4.91 3.30 -9.27
N HIS A 23 3.93 3.07 -10.14
CA HIS A 23 3.80 3.80 -11.40
C HIS A 23 3.54 5.28 -11.20
N ALA A 24 2.69 5.65 -10.24
CA ALA A 24 2.42 7.05 -9.92
C ALA A 24 3.68 7.78 -9.41
N PHE A 25 4.46 7.15 -8.53
CA PHE A 25 5.71 7.73 -8.05
C PHE A 25 6.76 7.83 -9.14
N MET A 26 6.85 6.84 -10.03
CA MET A 26 7.83 6.85 -11.12
C MET A 26 7.49 7.87 -12.22
N ALA A 27 6.24 8.33 -12.29
CA ALA A 27 5.83 9.44 -13.16
C ALA A 27 6.28 10.82 -12.65
N LEU A 28 6.75 10.93 -11.40
CA LEU A 28 7.25 12.19 -10.86
C LEU A 28 8.65 12.51 -11.39
N ASP A 29 8.87 13.77 -11.70
CA ASP A 29 10.18 14.25 -12.18
C ASP A 29 11.15 14.44 -11.00
N PHE A 30 12.02 13.44 -10.80
CA PHE A 30 13.05 13.45 -9.76
C PHE A 30 14.32 14.21 -10.14
N SER A 31 14.40 14.80 -11.34
CA SER A 31 15.58 15.55 -11.80
C SER A 31 15.96 16.72 -10.89
N LYS A 32 14.98 17.28 -10.17
CA LYS A 32 15.16 18.38 -9.21
C LYS A 32 15.57 17.92 -7.81
N LEU A 33 15.31 16.66 -7.46
CA LEU A 33 15.51 16.13 -6.11
C LEU A 33 16.80 15.31 -5.98
N PHE A 34 17.29 14.71 -7.07
CA PHE A 34 18.40 13.78 -7.02
C PHE A 34 19.45 14.07 -8.09
N ARG A 35 20.72 13.73 -7.78
CA ARG A 35 21.83 13.84 -8.73
C ARG A 35 21.61 12.87 -9.92
N PRO A 36 22.03 13.23 -11.14
CA PRO A 36 21.79 12.45 -12.36
C PRO A 36 22.26 10.98 -12.33
N ASN A 37 23.15 10.62 -11.41
CA ASN A 37 23.71 9.26 -11.28
C ASN A 37 23.00 8.38 -10.23
N SER A 38 21.96 8.88 -9.57
CA SER A 38 21.25 8.18 -8.47
C SER A 38 19.98 7.44 -8.92
N THR A 39 19.83 7.14 -10.21
CA THR A 39 18.62 6.49 -10.77
C THR A 39 18.24 5.19 -10.08
N TRP A 40 19.23 4.40 -9.63
CA TRP A 40 18.98 3.17 -8.87
C TRP A 40 18.43 3.43 -7.46
N GLN A 41 18.94 4.46 -6.79
CA GLN A 41 18.50 4.84 -5.44
C GLN A 41 17.07 5.37 -5.47
N ILE A 42 16.72 6.15 -6.50
CA ILE A 42 15.35 6.66 -6.70
C ILE A 42 14.37 5.52 -6.93
N LYS A 43 14.72 4.54 -7.76
CA LYS A 43 13.88 3.36 -8.00
C LYS A 43 13.66 2.53 -6.73
N LEU A 44 14.69 2.37 -5.91
CA LEU A 44 14.59 1.65 -4.64
C LEU A 44 13.71 2.42 -3.64
N LEU A 45 13.92 3.73 -3.51
CA LEU A 45 13.12 4.60 -2.64
C LEU A 45 11.64 4.59 -3.02
N THR A 46 11.34 4.74 -4.32
CA THR A 46 9.96 4.72 -4.84
C THR A 46 9.28 3.36 -4.67
N LEU A 47 10.04 2.27 -4.78
CA LEU A 47 9.54 0.91 -4.48
C LEU A 47 9.21 0.75 -3.00
N VAL A 48 10.08 1.19 -2.09
CA VAL A 48 9.81 1.12 -0.65
C VAL A 48 8.61 1.99 -0.26
N LEU A 49 8.52 3.21 -0.80
CA LEU A 49 7.41 4.13 -0.54
C LEU A 49 6.08 3.59 -1.06
N SER A 50 6.05 3.03 -2.27
CA SER A 50 4.83 2.44 -2.84
C SER A 50 4.33 1.25 -2.03
N ILE A 51 5.23 0.35 -1.62
CA ILE A 51 4.87 -0.79 -0.75
C ILE A 51 4.34 -0.29 0.60
N SER A 52 5.02 0.70 1.21
CA SER A 52 4.63 1.22 2.52
C SER A 52 3.26 1.89 2.49
N LEU A 53 2.98 2.69 1.45
CA LEU A 53 1.68 3.33 1.28
C LEU A 53 0.57 2.33 0.99
N ALA A 54 0.82 1.37 0.11
CA ALA A 54 -0.15 0.34 -0.19
C ALA A 54 -0.47 -0.52 1.04
N PHE A 55 0.55 -0.83 1.85
CA PHE A 55 0.38 -1.53 3.12
C PHE A 55 -0.49 -0.75 4.10
N LEU A 56 -0.24 0.55 4.27
CA LEU A 56 -1.03 1.39 5.18
C LEU A 56 -2.51 1.43 4.80
N VAL A 57 -2.82 1.55 3.52
CA VAL A 57 -4.21 1.57 3.03
C VAL A 57 -4.88 0.20 3.23
N ALA A 58 -4.20 -0.89 2.86
CA ALA A 58 -4.73 -2.23 3.06
C ALA A 58 -4.93 -2.57 4.55
N PHE A 59 -4.02 -2.12 5.41
CA PHE A 59 -4.11 -2.28 6.86
C PHE A 59 -5.28 -1.48 7.44
N ALA A 60 -5.45 -0.22 7.02
CA ALA A 60 -6.59 0.60 7.44
C ALA A 60 -7.92 -0.05 7.06
N PHE A 61 -8.03 -0.61 5.85
CA PHE A 61 -9.19 -1.37 5.43
C PHE A 61 -9.46 -2.58 6.35
N ALA A 62 -8.45 -3.40 6.62
CA ALA A 62 -8.59 -4.55 7.51
C ALA A 62 -9.04 -4.12 8.92
N ALA A 63 -8.44 -3.07 9.47
CA ALA A 63 -8.79 -2.54 10.79
C ALA A 63 -10.26 -2.08 10.88
N ILE A 64 -10.77 -1.41 9.84
CA ILE A 64 -12.18 -1.00 9.75
C ILE A 64 -13.09 -2.23 9.74
N VAL A 65 -12.75 -3.24 8.93
CA VAL A 65 -13.55 -4.47 8.85
C VAL A 65 -13.60 -5.21 10.20
N TYR A 66 -12.47 -5.24 10.93
CA TYR A 66 -12.44 -5.79 12.28
C TYR A 66 -13.27 -4.97 13.28
N ALA A 67 -13.23 -3.64 13.20
CA ALA A 67 -14.05 -2.76 14.04
C ALA A 67 -15.55 -2.96 13.78
N ILE A 68 -15.97 -3.10 12.52
CA ILE A 68 -17.36 -3.39 12.16
C ILE A 68 -17.81 -4.73 12.75
N LYS A 69 -16.98 -5.77 12.64
CA LYS A 69 -17.29 -7.08 13.23
C LYS A 69 -17.48 -6.99 14.74
N LEU A 70 -16.63 -6.23 15.44
CA LEU A 70 -16.73 -6.03 16.89
C LEU A 70 -18.09 -5.42 17.27
N ILE A 71 -18.52 -4.38 16.54
CA ILE A 71 -19.79 -3.70 16.79
C ILE A 71 -20.98 -4.63 16.56
N ILE A 72 -20.98 -5.39 15.45
CA ILE A 72 -22.08 -6.31 15.12
C ILE A 72 -22.15 -7.48 16.10
N GLY A 73 -21.01 -7.99 16.58
CA GLY A 73 -20.99 -9.08 17.57
C GLY A 73 -21.38 -8.66 18.99
N SER A 74 -21.52 -7.36 19.25
CA SER A 74 -21.98 -6.80 20.54
C SER A 74 -23.48 -6.50 20.60
N LEU A 75 -24.19 -6.71 19.49
CA LEU A 75 -25.65 -6.63 19.33
C LEU A 75 -26.26 -8.04 19.40
#